data_AF-A0A7C1LII7-F1
#
_entry.id   AF-A0A7C1LII7-F1
#
_cell.length_a   1.000
_cell.length_b   1.000
_cell.length_c   1.000
_cell.angle_alpha   90.00
_cell.angle_beta   90.00
_cell.angle_gamma   90.00
#
_symmetry.space_group_name_H-M   'P 1'
#
loop_
_entity.id
_entity.type
_entity.pdbx_description
1 polymer ?
#
loop_
_entity_poly.entity_id
_entity_poly.type
_entity_poly.pdbx_seq_one_letter_code
_entity_poly.pdbx_strand_id
1 'polypeptide(L)'
;MKQEVAMSKRVLVIQSENCTGCHLCELICSSTKAGEFIPSQSRIRVVTNGLKGWSRPVVCLQCEEPMCMAACSVEAIYKTETP
;
A
#
# COMPACT_ATOMS: atom_id res chain seq x y z
N MET A 1 14.17 7.92 27.25
CA MET A 1 15.17 7.24 26.40
C MET A 1 14.80 7.52 24.95
N LYS A 2 15.42 8.53 24.34
CA LYS A 2 15.20 8.87 22.93
C LYS A 2 16.09 7.92 22.12
N GLN A 3 15.51 6.90 21.49
CA GLN A 3 16.25 6.09 20.52
C GLN A 3 16.37 6.89 19.22
N GLU A 4 17.60 7.21 18.84
CA GLU A 4 17.96 7.60 17.47
C GLU A 4 17.60 6.43 16.55
N VAL A 5 16.54 6.58 15.75
CA VAL A 5 16.22 5.64 14.67
C VAL A 5 17.11 6.03 13.49
N ALA A 6 18.13 5.20 13.23
CA ALA A 6 18.97 5.32 12.05
C ALA A 6 18.11 5.24 10.77
N MET A 7 18.34 6.17 9.84
CA MET A 7 17.63 6.27 8.54
C MET A 7 17.65 4.92 7.81
N SER A 8 16.50 4.24 7.75
CA SER A 8 16.38 2.96 7.05
C SER A 8 15.43 3.05 5.86
N LYS A 9 15.91 2.69 4.66
CA LYS A 9 15.07 2.57 3.47
C LYS A 9 14.05 1.46 3.72
N ARG A 10 12.76 1.81 3.81
CA ARG A 10 11.67 0.83 4.03
C ARG A 10 11.23 0.24 2.69
N VAL A 11 11.21 -1.08 2.60
CA VAL A 11 10.81 -1.83 1.40
C VAL A 11 9.71 -2.82 1.78
N LEU A 12 8.65 -2.88 0.98
CA LEU A 12 7.58 -3.88 1.10
C LEU A 12 7.76 -4.93 0.01
N VAL A 13 7.98 -6.19 0.40
CA VAL A 13 8.06 -7.33 -0.52
C VAL A 13 6.78 -8.15 -0.41
N ILE A 14 6.15 -8.45 -1.55
CA ILE A 14 4.89 -9.20 -1.62
C ILE A 14 5.11 -10.45 -2.48
N GLN A 15 4.92 -11.63 -1.88
CA GLN A 15 4.83 -12.90 -2.57
C GLN A 15 3.40 -13.09 -3.10
N SER A 16 3.15 -12.58 -4.30
CA SER A 16 1.80 -12.49 -4.88
C SER A 16 1.13 -13.85 -5.13
N GLU A 17 1.94 -14.88 -5.36
CA GLU A 17 1.57 -16.27 -5.56
C GLU A 17 0.91 -16.90 -4.32
N ASN A 18 1.18 -16.37 -3.12
CA ASN A 18 0.60 -16.85 -1.87
C ASN A 18 -0.74 -16.15 -1.53
N CYS A 19 -1.19 -15.21 -2.36
CA CYS A 19 -2.44 -14.50 -2.12
C CYS A 19 -3.64 -15.37 -2.48
N THR A 20 -4.43 -15.73 -1.47
CA THR A 20 -5.66 -16.54 -1.62
C THR A 20 -6.91 -15.72 -1.93
N GLY A 21 -6.80 -14.40 -1.98
CA GLY A 21 -7.96 -13.53 -2.15
C GLY A 21 -8.82 -13.36 -0.90
N CYS A 22 -8.26 -13.45 0.31
CA CYS A 22 -9.03 -13.35 1.56
C CYS A 22 -9.48 -11.94 1.96
N HIS A 23 -9.02 -10.89 1.27
CA HIS A 23 -9.36 -9.48 1.52
C HIS A 23 -9.03 -8.92 2.93
N LEU A 24 -8.37 -9.69 3.81
CA LEU A 24 -8.02 -9.24 5.16
C LEU A 24 -7.08 -8.03 5.16
N CYS A 25 -6.13 -7.97 4.22
CA CYS A 25 -5.23 -6.82 4.10
C CYS A 25 -6.00 -5.52 3.80
N GLU A 26 -7.08 -5.60 3.01
CA GLU A 26 -7.91 -4.44 2.72
C GLU A 26 -8.64 -3.96 3.98
N LEU A 27 -9.24 -4.92 4.70
CA LEU A 27 -10.03 -4.68 5.91
C LEU A 27 -9.19 -4.09 7.06
N ILE A 28 -8.00 -4.66 7.31
CA ILE A 28 -7.10 -4.14 8.34
C ILE A 28 -6.57 -2.75 7.94
N CYS A 29 -6.29 -2.52 6.66
CA CYS A 29 -5.84 -1.21 6.20
C CYS A 29 -6.93 -0.14 6.37
N SER A 30 -8.19 -0.42 6.03
CA SER A 30 -9.28 0.53 6.25
C SER A 30 -9.47 0.81 7.74
N SER A 31 -9.44 -0.23 8.58
CA SER A 31 -9.56 -0.06 10.03
C SER A 31 -8.43 0.79 10.59
N THR A 32 -7.19 0.51 10.19
CA THR A 32 -5.99 1.22 10.69
C THR A 32 -5.90 2.66 10.19
N LYS A 33 -6.32 2.93 8.94
CA LYS A 33 -6.02 4.20 8.26
C LYS A 33 -7.23 5.08 7.98
N ALA A 34 -8.44 4.54 8.11
CA ALA A 34 -9.70 5.27 8.01
C ALA A 34 -10.55 5.13 9.29
N GLY A 35 -10.22 4.20 10.19
CA GLY A 35 -10.96 3.97 11.44
C GLY A 35 -12.20 3.07 11.27
N GLU A 36 -12.42 2.53 10.07
CA GLU A 36 -13.63 1.78 9.74
C GLU A 36 -13.31 0.43 9.06
N PHE A 37 -14.18 -0.55 9.24
CA PHE A 37 -14.06 -1.88 8.62
C PHE A 37 -14.71 -1.92 7.23
N ILE A 38 -14.41 -0.93 6.40
CA ILE A 38 -14.97 -0.78 5.05
C ILE A 38 -13.86 -0.97 4.02
N PRO A 39 -13.78 -2.13 3.32
CA PRO A 39 -12.74 -2.39 2.32
C PRO A 39 -12.67 -1.34 1.21
N SER A 40 -13.78 -0.66 0.87
CA SER A 40 -13.79 0.42 -0.13
C SER A 40 -12.99 1.67 0.30
N GLN A 41 -12.65 1.83 1.59
CA GLN A 41 -11.78 2.90 2.08
C GLN A 41 -10.33 2.46 2.28
N SER A 42 -9.99 1.22 1.89
CA SER A 42 -8.63 0.71 1.95
C SER A 42 -7.70 1.38 0.94
N ARG A 43 -6.43 1.51 1.32
CA ARG A 43 -5.33 1.95 0.44
C ARG A 43 -4.67 0.78 -0.32
N ILE A 44 -5.13 -0.44 -0.07
CA ILE A 44 -4.71 -1.69 -0.70
C ILE A 44 -5.91 -2.26 -1.47
N ARG A 45 -5.66 -2.93 -2.61
CA ARG A 45 -6.71 -3.62 -3.37
C ARG A 45 -6.34 -5.03 -3.75
N VAL A 46 -7.21 -6.00 -3.52
CA VAL A 46 -7.01 -7.36 -4.05
C VAL A 46 -7.74 -7.46 -5.39
N VAL A 47 -6.97 -7.72 -6.45
CA VAL A 47 -7.50 -7.97 -7.79
C VAL A 47 -7.48 -9.48 -8.04
N THR A 48 -8.63 -10.02 -8.40
CA THR A 48 -8.80 -11.45 -8.71
C THR A 48 -9.07 -11.63 -10.19
N ASN A 49 -8.30 -12.52 -10.81
CA ASN A 49 -8.57 -13.01 -12.16
C ASN A 49 -9.14 -14.42 -12.07
N GLY A 50 -10.47 -14.52 -12.09
CA GLY A 50 -11.17 -15.81 -11.96
C GLY A 50 -10.85 -16.80 -13.09
N LEU A 51 -10.61 -16.32 -14.31
CA LEU A 51 -10.27 -17.17 -15.46
C LEU A 51 -8.86 -17.78 -15.34
N LYS A 52 -7.93 -17.04 -14.72
CA LYS A 52 -6.55 -17.48 -14.53
C LYS A 52 -6.29 -18.06 -13.13
N GLY A 53 -7.31 -18.09 -12.26
CA GLY A 53 -7.23 -18.71 -10.93
C GLY A 53 -6.25 -18.05 -9.96
N TRP A 54 -6.00 -16.73 -10.08
CA TRP A 54 -5.12 -16.02 -9.15
C TRP A 54 -5.74 -14.76 -8.58
N SER A 55 -5.32 -14.42 -7.37
CA SER A 55 -5.57 -13.15 -6.71
C SER A 55 -4.24 -12.47 -6.41
N ARG A 56 -4.17 -11.14 -6.55
CA ARG A 56 -2.95 -10.37 -6.28
C ARG A 56 -3.30 -9.05 -5.59
N PRO A 57 -2.58 -8.67 -4.52
CA PRO A 57 -2.74 -7.35 -3.94
C PRO A 57 -2.01 -6.30 -4.79
N VAL A 58 -2.69 -5.20 -5.03
CA VAL A 58 -2.22 -3.97 -5.66
C VAL A 58 -2.11 -2.93 -4.55
N VAL A 59 -0.92 -2.36 -4.42
CA VAL A 59 -0.57 -1.39 -3.39
C VAL A 59 0.11 -0.18 -4.03
N CYS A 60 0.19 0.93 -3.30
CA CYS A 60 1.12 1.99 -3.68
C CYS A 60 2.55 1.44 -3.57
N LEU A 61 3.28 1.43 -4.69
CA LEU A 61 4.64 0.90 -4.76
C LEU A 61 5.67 1.79 -4.06
N GLN A 62 5.28 3.00 -3.64
CA GLN A 62 6.20 4.01 -3.11
C GLN A 62 7.39 4.19 -4.06
N CYS A 63 7.08 4.45 -5.34
CA CYS A 63 8.03 4.49 -6.43
C CYS A 63 9.22 5.41 -6.12
N GLU A 64 10.42 4.98 -6.52
CA GLU A 64 11.61 5.82 -6.49
C GLU A 64 11.46 7.05 -7.41
N GLU A 65 10.69 6.93 -8.49
CA GLU A 65 10.29 8.05 -9.35
C GLU A 65 8.75 8.05 -9.49
N PRO A 66 8.02 8.76 -8.62
CA PRO A 66 6.57 8.71 -8.60
C PRO A 66 5.95 9.64 -9.66
N MET A 67 5.46 9.06 -10.76
CA MET A 67 4.75 9.81 -11.80
C MET A 67 3.49 10.52 -11.26
N CYS A 68 2.82 9.96 -10.25
CA CYS A 68 1.64 10.57 -9.64
C CYS A 68 1.95 11.93 -8.98
N MET A 69 3.16 12.10 -8.45
CA MET A 69 3.62 13.37 -7.90
C MET A 69 3.80 14.40 -9.00
N ALA A 70 4.52 14.03 -10.08
CA ALA A 70 4.76 14.92 -11.22
C ALA A 70 3.46 15.36 -11.92
N ALA A 71 2.44 14.49 -11.93
CA ALA A 71 1.14 14.80 -12.54
C ALA A 71 0.24 15.72 -11.67
N CYS A 72 0.56 15.93 -10.40
CA CYS A 72 -0.29 16.68 -9.49
C CYS A 72 -0.03 18.19 -9.61
N SER A 73 -0.91 18.91 -10.30
CA SER A 73 -0.77 20.37 -10.55
C SER A 73 -0.82 21.25 -9.29
N VAL A 74 -1.38 20.74 -8.20
CA VAL A 74 -1.50 21.44 -6.91
C VAL A 74 -0.51 20.93 -5.86
N GLU A 75 0.44 20.07 -6.28
CA GLU A 75 1.55 19.59 -5.43
C GLU A 75 1.09 18.89 -4.13
N ALA A 76 -0.09 18.26 -4.14
CA ALA A 76 -0.65 17.61 -2.95
C ALA A 76 0.05 16.28 -2.57
N ILE A 77 0.88 15.73 -3.47
CA ILE A 77 1.61 14.48 -3.27
C ILE A 77 3.08 14.82 -3.14
N TYR A 78 3.69 14.46 -2.00
CA TYR A 78 5.12 14.65 -1.74
C TYR A 78 5.70 13.39 -1.11
N LYS A 79 7.02 13.21 -1.23
CA LYS A 79 7.74 12.14 -0.54
C LYS A 79 8.08 12.61 0.86
N THR A 80 7.86 11.75 1.82
CA THR A 80 8.43 11.93 3.14
C THR A 80 9.75 11.18 3.22
N GLU A 81 10.80 11.87 3.60
CA GLU A 81 11.95 11.21 4.20
C GLU A 81 11.45 10.65 5.53
N THR A 82 11.48 9.33 5.70
CA THR A 82 11.10 8.75 6.98
C THR A 82 12.33 8.22 7.70
N PRO A 83 12.42 8.40 9.03
CA PRO A 83 13.38 7.68 9.85
C PRO A 83 13.17 6.16 9.72
#